data_AF-L0S6W5-F1
#
_entry.id   AF-L0S6W5-F1
#
_cell.length_a   1.000
_cell.length_b   1.000
_cell.length_c   1.000
_cell.angle_alpha   90.00
_cell.angle_beta   90.00
_cell.angle_gamma   90.00
#
_symmetry.space_group_name_H-M   'P 1'
#
loop_
_entity.id
_entity.type
_entity.pdbx_description
1 polymer ?
#
loop_
_entity_poly.entity_id
_entity_poly.type
_entity_poly.pdbx_seq_one_letter_code
_entity_poly.pdbx_strand_id
1 'polypeptide(L)'
;MFIKNGTFDDVLLVIPDKVNQNYLTMAANITAFIGHSVSRVENLSVIKGTELETTHNNIIVIGTPWDNVAIKNLNDKLYIKFDKNFEKFEPSDKIYLLEDYSRGLSSLQLLASPFNSKKHLMVVTAAEEKNLMPTQTYLKDLAFNVQLSGDGLVIDSDGDIYSAYFVKPKQAAQDESGQTSPKGKIRLRDNPQFIIYLIFFLMIIIISVYGLIIITRSKE
;
A
#
# COMPACT_ATOMS: atom_id res chain seq x y z
N MET A 1 -0.36 -16.60 10.00
CA MET A 1 0.67 -16.62 8.94
C MET A 1 0.06 -17.37 7.75
N PHE A 2 0.37 -16.99 6.51
CA PHE A 2 -0.19 -17.66 5.32
C PHE A 2 0.54 -18.95 4.94
N ILE A 3 1.67 -19.23 5.60
CA ILE A 3 2.49 -20.42 5.41
C ILE A 3 2.63 -21.12 6.76
N LYS A 4 2.53 -22.45 6.74
CA LYS A 4 2.76 -23.30 7.91
C LYS A 4 3.31 -24.64 7.46
N ASN A 5 4.33 -25.15 8.16
CA ASN A 5 4.93 -26.47 7.89
C ASN A 5 5.38 -26.66 6.41
N GLY A 6 5.91 -25.61 5.79
CA GLY A 6 6.44 -25.67 4.42
C GLY A 6 5.38 -25.75 3.31
N THR A 7 4.11 -25.45 3.61
CA THR A 7 2.99 -25.33 2.66
C THR A 7 2.10 -24.13 3.03
N PHE A 8 1.09 -23.81 2.22
CA PHE A 8 0.10 -22.80 2.56
C PHE A 8 -0.75 -23.24 3.78
N ASP A 9 -1.10 -22.30 4.66
CA ASP A 9 -1.93 -22.56 5.86
C ASP A 9 -3.42 -22.37 5.55
N ASP A 10 -4.01 -23.22 4.71
CA ASP A 10 -5.43 -23.13 4.29
C ASP A 10 -5.74 -21.73 3.72
N VAL A 11 -5.11 -21.37 2.61
CA VAL A 11 -5.26 -20.07 1.97
C VAL A 11 -6.41 -20.10 0.96
N LEU A 12 -7.31 -19.15 1.11
CA LEU A 12 -8.42 -18.87 0.20
C LEU A 12 -8.15 -17.53 -0.49
N LEU A 13 -7.85 -17.59 -1.78
CA LEU A 13 -7.70 -16.41 -2.63
C LEU A 13 -9.06 -16.06 -3.23
N VAL A 14 -9.54 -14.86 -2.92
CA VAL A 14 -10.82 -14.32 -3.37
C VAL A 14 -10.55 -13.28 -4.45
N ILE A 15 -10.92 -13.61 -5.69
CA ILE A 15 -10.73 -12.75 -6.86
C ILE A 15 -12.05 -12.08 -7.27
N PRO A 16 -12.02 -11.04 -8.10
CA PRO A 16 -13.23 -10.37 -8.58
C PRO A 16 -14.19 -11.32 -9.30
N ASP A 17 -15.48 -10.98 -9.29
CA ASP A 17 -16.53 -11.77 -9.93
C ASP A 17 -16.35 -11.79 -11.46
N LYS A 18 -15.82 -10.67 -11.99
CA LYS A 18 -15.36 -10.50 -13.38
C LYS A 18 -13.84 -10.40 -13.40
N VAL A 19 -13.20 -11.52 -13.69
CA VAL A 19 -11.74 -11.65 -13.72
C VAL A 19 -11.18 -11.16 -15.05
N ASN A 20 -10.09 -10.41 -15.00
CA ASN A 20 -9.29 -10.01 -16.16
C ASN A 20 -7.81 -10.38 -15.98
N GLN A 21 -6.99 -10.06 -16.98
CA GLN A 21 -5.56 -10.39 -16.97
C GLN A 21 -4.79 -9.74 -15.82
N ASN A 22 -5.14 -8.50 -15.43
CA ASN A 22 -4.49 -7.80 -14.33
C ASN A 22 -4.70 -8.56 -13.01
N TYR A 23 -5.93 -8.98 -12.75
CA TYR A 23 -6.28 -9.76 -11.56
C TYR A 23 -5.59 -11.13 -11.51
N LEU A 24 -5.53 -11.84 -12.64
CA LEU A 24 -4.79 -13.10 -12.72
C LEU A 24 -3.29 -12.91 -12.47
N THR A 25 -2.72 -11.83 -13.00
CA THR A 25 -1.30 -11.51 -12.79
C THR A 25 -1.03 -11.14 -11.34
N MET A 26 -1.91 -10.35 -10.72
CA MET A 26 -1.81 -10.00 -9.30
C MET A 26 -1.93 -11.24 -8.40
N ALA A 27 -2.91 -12.10 -8.67
CA ALA A 27 -3.07 -13.39 -8.00
C ALA A 27 -1.80 -14.25 -8.11
N ALA A 28 -1.24 -14.36 -9.31
CA ALA A 28 -0.01 -15.11 -9.55
C ALA A 28 1.19 -14.52 -8.80
N ASN A 29 1.37 -13.19 -8.82
CA ASN A 29 2.45 -12.52 -8.12
C ASN A 29 2.36 -12.71 -6.61
N ILE A 30 1.17 -12.51 -6.01
CA ILE A 30 0.96 -12.73 -4.57
C ILE A 30 1.21 -14.20 -4.20
N THR A 31 0.69 -15.12 -5.00
CA THR A 31 0.87 -16.55 -4.76
C THR A 31 2.33 -16.97 -4.90
N ALA A 32 3.06 -16.42 -5.88
CA ALA A 32 4.49 -16.66 -6.04
C ALA A 32 5.30 -16.04 -4.90
N PHE A 33 4.92 -14.84 -4.46
CA PHE A 33 5.53 -14.14 -3.33
C PHE A 33 5.44 -14.95 -2.04
N ILE A 34 4.23 -15.38 -1.68
CA ILE A 34 4.00 -16.22 -0.50
C ILE A 34 4.62 -17.61 -0.73
N GLY A 35 4.43 -18.17 -1.92
CA GLY A 35 4.89 -19.48 -2.32
C GLY A 35 6.41 -19.62 -2.43
N HIS A 36 7.18 -18.53 -2.47
CA HIS A 36 8.63 -18.59 -2.59
C HIS A 36 9.29 -19.37 -1.44
N SER A 37 8.65 -19.40 -0.27
CA SER A 37 9.12 -20.12 0.92
C SER A 37 8.44 -21.47 1.14
N VAL A 38 7.56 -21.91 0.23
CA VAL A 38 6.88 -23.20 0.35
C VAL A 38 7.63 -24.30 -0.41
N SER A 39 7.65 -25.49 0.18
CA SER A 39 8.21 -26.70 -0.42
C SER A 39 7.18 -27.48 -1.26
N ARG A 40 5.89 -27.23 -1.02
CA ARG A 40 4.76 -27.89 -1.68
C ARG A 40 3.60 -26.90 -1.84
N VAL A 41 2.83 -27.06 -2.92
CA VAL A 41 1.65 -26.26 -3.21
C VAL A 41 0.41 -27.08 -2.86
N GLU A 42 0.04 -27.09 -1.59
CA GLU A 42 -1.18 -27.70 -1.05
C GLU A 42 -1.96 -26.62 -0.29
N ASN A 43 -3.25 -26.86 0.00
CA ASN A 43 -4.10 -25.98 0.81
C ASN A 43 -4.22 -24.53 0.29
N LEU A 44 -4.16 -24.36 -1.03
CA LEU A 44 -4.49 -23.12 -1.72
C LEU A 44 -5.75 -23.35 -2.55
N SER A 45 -6.74 -22.47 -2.38
CA SER A 45 -7.99 -22.49 -3.13
C SER A 45 -8.30 -21.10 -3.65
N VAL A 46 -9.00 -21.02 -4.78
CA VAL A 46 -9.40 -19.76 -5.42
C VAL A 46 -10.91 -19.76 -5.61
N ILE A 47 -11.57 -18.68 -5.19
CA ILE A 47 -13.00 -18.47 -5.36
C ILE A 47 -13.28 -17.05 -5.83
N LYS A 48 -14.49 -16.79 -6.36
CA LYS A 48 -14.93 -15.41 -6.64
C LYS A 48 -15.44 -14.71 -5.39
N GLY A 49 -15.51 -13.38 -5.44
CA GLY A 49 -16.07 -12.54 -4.38
C GLY A 49 -17.46 -12.97 -3.93
N THR A 50 -18.34 -13.32 -4.88
CA THR A 50 -19.71 -13.79 -4.64
C THR A 50 -19.81 -15.14 -3.93
N GLU A 51 -18.72 -15.91 -3.90
CA GLU A 51 -18.66 -17.22 -3.26
C GLU A 51 -18.07 -17.14 -1.84
N LEU A 52 -17.61 -15.96 -1.40
CA LEU A 52 -17.00 -15.80 -0.09
C LEU A 52 -18.06 -15.88 1.01
N GLU A 53 -18.03 -17.00 1.72
CA GLU A 53 -18.83 -17.25 2.91
C GLU A 53 -17.98 -17.33 4.18
N THR A 54 -18.63 -17.52 5.33
CA THR A 54 -17.93 -17.75 6.60
C THR A 54 -16.97 -18.94 6.48
N THR A 55 -15.70 -18.73 6.81
CA THR A 55 -14.64 -19.72 6.61
C THR A 55 -13.62 -19.73 7.73
N HIS A 56 -12.90 -20.84 7.85
CA HIS A 56 -11.77 -21.02 8.78
C HIS A 56 -10.41 -20.90 8.07
N ASN A 57 -10.39 -20.35 6.86
CA ASN A 57 -9.20 -20.19 6.04
C ASN A 57 -8.48 -18.86 6.34
N ASN A 58 -7.20 -18.78 6.00
CA ASN A 58 -6.55 -17.49 5.78
C ASN A 58 -7.04 -16.94 4.44
N ILE A 59 -7.34 -15.65 4.36
CA ILE A 59 -8.03 -15.07 3.21
C ILE A 59 -7.14 -14.02 2.57
N ILE A 60 -7.04 -14.05 1.25
CA ILE A 60 -6.44 -12.97 0.47
C ILE A 60 -7.53 -12.48 -0.49
N VAL A 61 -7.92 -11.21 -0.41
CA VAL A 61 -8.94 -10.62 -1.29
C VAL A 61 -8.27 -9.58 -2.19
N ILE A 62 -8.49 -9.68 -3.50
CA ILE A 62 -7.99 -8.71 -4.48
C ILE A 62 -9.14 -8.14 -5.30
N GLY A 63 -9.10 -6.86 -5.64
CA GLY A 63 -10.14 -6.23 -6.46
C GLY A 63 -10.47 -4.80 -6.08
N THR A 64 -11.55 -4.31 -6.67
CA THR A 64 -12.21 -3.07 -6.25
C THR A 64 -13.56 -3.40 -5.61
N PRO A 65 -14.16 -2.47 -4.86
CA PRO A 65 -15.54 -2.62 -4.41
C PRO A 65 -16.54 -2.82 -5.58
N TRP A 66 -16.18 -2.39 -6.80
CA TRP A 66 -17.07 -2.44 -7.96
C TRP A 66 -17.09 -3.80 -8.67
N ASP A 67 -16.01 -4.57 -8.57
CA ASP A 67 -15.87 -5.86 -9.24
C ASP A 67 -15.73 -7.06 -8.28
N ASN A 68 -15.51 -6.82 -6.99
CA ASN A 68 -15.42 -7.85 -5.97
C ASN A 68 -16.34 -7.52 -4.78
N VAL A 69 -17.48 -8.20 -4.72
CA VAL A 69 -18.45 -7.99 -3.63
C VAL A 69 -17.89 -8.29 -2.23
N ALA A 70 -16.89 -9.17 -2.12
CA ALA A 70 -16.24 -9.44 -0.83
C ALA A 70 -15.61 -8.17 -0.24
N ILE A 71 -15.04 -7.30 -1.06
CA ILE A 71 -14.42 -6.04 -0.60
C ILE A 71 -15.48 -5.11 -0.02
N LYS A 72 -16.65 -4.99 -0.68
CA LYS A 72 -17.79 -4.23 -0.14
C LYS A 72 -18.24 -4.76 1.22
N ASN A 73 -18.42 -6.08 1.32
CA ASN A 73 -18.89 -6.73 2.53
C ASN A 73 -17.88 -6.62 3.69
N LEU A 74 -16.59 -6.58 3.39
CA LEU A 74 -15.51 -6.48 4.37
C LEU A 74 -15.22 -5.03 4.80
N ASN A 75 -15.72 -4.01 4.09
CA ASN A 75 -15.31 -2.61 4.24
C ASN A 75 -15.34 -2.11 5.69
N ASP A 76 -16.43 -2.41 6.42
CA ASP A 76 -16.60 -1.98 7.81
C ASP A 76 -15.57 -2.57 8.78
N LYS A 77 -14.91 -3.67 8.38
CA LYS A 77 -13.90 -4.39 9.16
C LYS A 77 -12.47 -3.98 8.81
N LEU A 78 -12.27 -3.25 7.71
CA LEU A 78 -10.95 -2.83 7.25
C LEU A 78 -10.36 -1.74 8.15
N TYR A 79 -9.04 -1.65 8.18
CA TYR A 79 -8.32 -0.55 8.79
C TYR A 79 -8.37 0.69 7.91
N ILE A 80 -8.12 0.49 6.60
CA ILE A 80 -8.24 1.50 5.56
C ILE A 80 -9.55 1.23 4.84
N LYS A 81 -10.57 2.02 5.19
CA LYS A 81 -11.95 1.86 4.72
C LYS A 81 -12.21 2.75 3.52
N PHE A 82 -13.13 2.31 2.68
CA PHE A 82 -13.78 3.16 1.71
C PHE A 82 -14.87 4.00 2.35
N ASP A 83 -15.11 5.16 1.74
CA ASP A 83 -16.31 5.96 2.02
C ASP A 83 -17.58 5.21 1.61
N LYS A 84 -18.74 5.78 1.98
CA LYS A 84 -20.05 5.17 1.69
C LYS A 84 -20.30 4.90 0.20
N ASN A 85 -19.64 5.65 -0.68
CA ASN A 85 -19.81 5.55 -2.12
C ASN A 85 -18.77 4.63 -2.77
N PHE A 86 -17.76 4.15 -2.03
CA PHE A 86 -16.65 3.37 -2.56
C PHE A 86 -15.79 4.10 -3.61
N GLU A 87 -15.74 5.43 -3.53
CA GLU A 87 -15.00 6.27 -4.47
C GLU A 87 -13.61 6.65 -3.94
N LYS A 88 -13.43 6.65 -2.61
CA LYS A 88 -12.18 7.05 -1.96
C LYS A 88 -11.97 6.34 -0.64
N PHE A 89 -10.73 6.29 -0.17
CA PHE A 89 -10.47 5.90 1.22
C PHE A 89 -10.84 7.00 2.20
N GLU A 90 -11.43 6.61 3.32
CA GLU A 90 -11.68 7.49 4.46
C GLU A 90 -10.36 7.79 5.20
N PRO A 91 -10.12 9.06 5.60
CA PRO A 91 -9.02 9.38 6.48
C PRO A 91 -9.12 8.61 7.80
N SER A 92 -7.98 8.22 8.36
CA SER A 92 -7.91 7.60 9.69
C SER A 92 -6.88 8.31 10.56
N ASP A 93 -6.95 8.12 11.87
CA ASP A 93 -5.96 8.67 12.81
C ASP A 93 -4.53 8.16 12.57
N LYS A 94 -4.38 7.07 11.80
CA LYS A 94 -3.10 6.42 11.48
C LYS A 94 -2.55 6.79 10.12
N ILE A 95 -3.43 7.08 9.16
CA ILE A 95 -3.06 7.48 7.80
C ILE A 95 -3.90 8.72 7.47
N TYR A 96 -3.23 9.87 7.51
CA TYR A 96 -3.81 11.15 7.11
C TYR A 96 -3.82 11.25 5.59
N LEU A 97 -5.02 11.33 5.02
CA LEU A 97 -5.24 11.44 3.59
C LEU A 97 -5.98 12.74 3.28
N LEU A 98 -5.50 13.50 2.29
CA LEU A 98 -6.27 14.61 1.72
C LEU A 98 -7.42 14.05 0.89
N GLU A 99 -8.58 14.70 0.94
CA GLU A 99 -9.83 14.13 0.38
C GLU A 99 -9.76 13.75 -1.09
N ASP A 100 -9.17 14.60 -1.94
CA ASP A 100 -9.09 14.31 -3.38
C ASP A 100 -7.98 13.31 -3.70
N TYR A 101 -6.94 13.28 -2.87
CA TYR A 101 -5.80 12.38 -3.01
C TYR A 101 -6.21 10.93 -2.74
N SER A 102 -7.15 10.68 -1.82
CA SER A 102 -7.54 9.32 -1.44
C SER A 102 -8.33 8.52 -2.49
N ARG A 103 -8.74 9.16 -3.60
CA ARG A 103 -9.33 8.47 -4.78
C ARG A 103 -8.28 7.72 -5.60
N GLY A 104 -7.06 8.27 -5.68
CA GLY A 104 -5.99 7.78 -6.54
C GLY A 104 -5.15 6.66 -5.95
N LEU A 105 -5.50 6.19 -4.74
CA LEU A 105 -4.67 5.27 -3.97
C LEU A 105 -5.07 3.81 -4.19
N SER A 106 -4.11 2.92 -4.01
CA SER A 106 -4.34 1.52 -3.65
C SER A 106 -3.95 1.28 -2.20
N SER A 107 -4.48 0.23 -1.60
CA SER A 107 -4.13 -0.21 -0.26
C SER A 107 -3.78 -1.70 -0.24
N LEU A 108 -2.84 -2.03 0.63
CA LEU A 108 -2.53 -3.39 1.07
C LEU A 108 -2.65 -3.39 2.59
N GLN A 109 -3.51 -4.23 3.14
CA GLN A 109 -3.68 -4.32 4.58
C GLN A 109 -3.80 -5.77 5.04
N LEU A 110 -3.25 -6.04 6.21
CA LEU A 110 -3.20 -7.34 6.86
C LEU A 110 -3.85 -7.22 8.24
N LEU A 111 -4.93 -7.97 8.46
CA LEU A 111 -5.68 -7.94 9.70
C LEU A 111 -6.08 -9.34 10.14
N ALA A 112 -6.65 -9.46 11.34
CA ALA A 112 -7.30 -10.70 11.75
C ALA A 112 -8.55 -10.94 10.89
N SER A 113 -8.79 -12.19 10.49
CA SER A 113 -9.97 -12.54 9.72
C SER A 113 -11.25 -12.26 10.54
N PRO A 114 -12.26 -11.59 9.96
CA PRO A 114 -13.52 -11.36 10.66
C PRO A 114 -14.32 -12.64 10.89
N PHE A 115 -14.01 -13.72 10.17
CA PHE A 115 -14.66 -15.03 10.33
C PHE A 115 -13.97 -15.90 11.39
N ASN A 116 -12.66 -15.69 11.62
CA ASN A 116 -11.89 -16.43 12.61
C ASN A 116 -10.67 -15.63 13.06
N SER A 117 -10.65 -15.20 14.33
CA SER A 117 -9.58 -14.37 14.90
C SER A 117 -8.20 -15.04 14.96
N LYS A 118 -8.11 -16.37 14.79
CA LYS A 118 -6.84 -17.11 14.69
C LYS A 118 -6.29 -17.16 13.26
N LYS A 119 -7.06 -16.68 12.28
CA LYS A 119 -6.70 -16.64 10.87
C LYS A 119 -6.55 -15.18 10.43
N HIS A 120 -5.95 -15.00 9.26
CA HIS A 120 -5.58 -13.68 8.75
C HIS A 120 -6.37 -13.35 7.50
N LEU A 121 -6.59 -12.06 7.31
CA LEU A 121 -7.17 -11.48 6.11
C LEU A 121 -6.15 -10.49 5.54
N MET A 122 -5.77 -10.69 4.28
CA MET A 122 -5.04 -9.73 3.48
C MET A 122 -5.99 -9.15 2.44
N VAL A 123 -6.03 -7.83 2.31
CA VAL A 123 -6.87 -7.15 1.31
C VAL A 123 -5.98 -6.25 0.45
N VAL A 124 -6.03 -6.46 -0.86
CA VAL A 124 -5.41 -5.62 -1.88
C VAL A 124 -6.52 -4.94 -2.65
N THR A 125 -6.66 -3.62 -2.48
CA THR A 125 -7.82 -2.92 -3.03
C THR A 125 -7.56 -1.49 -3.43
N ALA A 126 -8.38 -0.95 -4.32
CA ALA A 126 -8.40 0.44 -4.73
C ALA A 126 -9.84 0.83 -5.13
N ALA A 127 -10.12 2.14 -5.19
CA ALA A 127 -11.42 2.62 -5.66
C ALA A 127 -11.64 2.31 -7.15
N GLU A 128 -10.57 2.39 -7.94
CA GLU A 128 -10.56 2.07 -9.37
C GLU A 128 -9.47 1.05 -9.70
N GLU A 129 -9.75 0.15 -10.64
CA GLU A 129 -8.82 -0.93 -11.02
C GLU A 129 -7.46 -0.39 -11.48
N LYS A 130 -7.45 0.73 -12.23
CA LYS A 130 -6.22 1.35 -12.74
C LYS A 130 -5.23 1.70 -11.61
N ASN A 131 -5.74 1.99 -10.41
CA ASN A 131 -4.94 2.37 -9.25
C ASN A 131 -4.35 1.16 -8.52
N LEU A 132 -4.67 -0.08 -8.92
CA LEU A 132 -4.06 -1.30 -8.37
C LEU A 132 -2.66 -1.61 -8.95
N MET A 133 -2.30 -1.02 -10.09
CA MET A 133 -1.02 -1.28 -10.77
C MET A 133 0.22 -0.94 -9.91
N PRO A 134 0.27 0.18 -9.17
CA PRO A 134 1.39 0.45 -8.25
C PRO A 134 1.58 -0.67 -7.23
N THR A 135 0.51 -1.11 -6.57
CA THR A 135 0.57 -2.23 -5.60
C THR A 135 1.00 -3.55 -6.26
N GLN A 136 0.56 -3.82 -7.48
CA GLN A 136 1.01 -5.00 -8.23
C GLN A 136 2.53 -5.01 -8.47
N THR A 137 3.11 -3.84 -8.72
CA THR A 137 4.56 -3.68 -8.95
C THR A 137 5.35 -3.98 -7.68
N TYR A 138 4.87 -3.50 -6.53
CA TYR A 138 5.49 -3.81 -5.23
C TYR A 138 5.42 -5.29 -4.88
N LEU A 139 4.29 -5.95 -5.13
CA LEU A 139 4.12 -7.38 -4.84
C LEU A 139 4.91 -8.30 -5.78
N LYS A 140 5.41 -7.78 -6.91
CA LYS A 140 6.24 -8.51 -7.86
C LYS A 140 7.70 -8.61 -7.43
N ASP A 141 8.20 -7.61 -6.71
CA ASP A 141 9.64 -7.49 -6.41
C ASP A 141 9.94 -7.78 -4.94
N LEU A 142 10.47 -8.99 -4.70
CA LEU A 142 10.90 -9.45 -3.39
C LEU A 142 11.96 -8.53 -2.74
N ALA A 143 12.68 -7.69 -3.51
CA ALA A 143 13.66 -6.75 -2.99
C ALA A 143 13.02 -5.48 -2.38
N PHE A 144 11.80 -5.11 -2.77
CA PHE A 144 11.05 -3.99 -2.19
C PHE A 144 10.45 -4.30 -0.80
N ASN A 145 10.53 -5.56 -0.36
CA ASN A 145 10.06 -6.02 0.96
C ASN A 145 10.68 -5.30 2.15
N VAL A 146 11.85 -4.70 2.01
CA VAL A 146 12.54 -4.01 3.12
C VAL A 146 11.78 -2.75 3.57
N GLN A 147 10.82 -2.25 2.77
CA GLN A 147 10.06 -1.03 3.08
C GLN A 147 8.63 -1.29 3.58
N LEU A 148 8.13 -2.53 3.52
CA LEU A 148 6.78 -2.86 3.99
C LEU A 148 6.81 -3.05 5.51
N SER A 149 6.62 -1.95 6.24
CA SER A 149 6.43 -1.94 7.69
C SER A 149 4.94 -1.74 8.00
N GLY A 150 4.46 -2.27 9.12
CA GLY A 150 3.05 -2.10 9.51
C GLY A 150 2.14 -3.24 9.08
N ASP A 151 0.86 -3.05 9.35
CA ASP A 151 -0.24 -3.95 9.02
C ASP A 151 -1.30 -3.28 8.11
N GLY A 152 -1.03 -2.04 7.69
CA GLY A 152 -1.75 -1.38 6.60
C GLY A 152 -0.89 -0.34 5.90
N LEU A 153 -1.02 -0.26 4.58
CA LEU A 153 -0.37 0.76 3.77
C LEU A 153 -1.26 1.22 2.62
N VAL A 154 -0.99 2.43 2.14
CA VAL A 154 -1.50 2.96 0.89
C VAL A 154 -0.36 3.31 -0.05
N ILE A 155 -0.62 3.19 -1.35
CA ILE A 155 0.31 3.51 -2.43
C ILE A 155 -0.41 4.41 -3.42
N ASP A 156 0.21 5.51 -3.80
CA ASP A 156 -0.33 6.41 -4.82
C ASP A 156 0.10 6.02 -6.24
N SER A 157 -0.32 6.83 -7.21
CA SER A 157 0.01 6.63 -8.63
C SER A 157 1.49 6.80 -8.95
N ASP A 158 2.23 7.57 -8.14
CA ASP A 158 3.65 7.83 -8.31
C ASP A 158 4.51 6.74 -7.63
N GLY A 159 3.87 5.88 -6.83
CA GLY A 159 4.49 4.76 -6.14
C GLY A 159 4.97 5.10 -4.73
N ASP A 160 4.61 6.26 -4.19
CA ASP A 160 4.92 6.65 -2.82
C ASP A 160 4.10 5.80 -1.84
N ILE A 161 4.77 5.28 -0.80
CA ILE A 161 4.17 4.40 0.20
C ILE A 161 3.96 5.16 1.52
N TYR A 162 2.76 5.04 2.06
CA TYR A 162 2.43 5.45 3.42
C TYR A 162 1.94 4.24 4.21
N SER A 163 2.66 3.89 5.27
CA SER A 163 2.39 2.68 6.06
C SER A 163 2.15 2.99 7.53
N ALA A 164 1.29 2.21 8.19
CA ALA A 164 0.99 2.36 9.61
C ALA A 164 0.79 1.00 10.31
N TYR A 165 0.92 1.03 11.64
CA TYR A 165 0.49 -0.05 12.54
C TYR A 165 -0.86 0.30 13.17
N PHE A 166 -1.88 -0.46 12.82
CA PHE A 166 -3.22 -0.44 13.39
C PHE A 166 -3.31 -1.35 14.62
N VAL A 167 -2.50 -2.42 14.66
CA VAL A 167 -2.28 -3.27 15.85
C VAL A 167 -0.90 -3.00 16.43
N LYS A 168 -0.83 -2.88 17.77
CA LYS A 168 0.45 -2.70 18.47
C LYS A 168 1.37 -3.90 18.20
N PRO A 169 2.60 -3.69 17.69
CA PRO A 169 3.53 -4.77 17.44
C PRO A 169 3.97 -5.41 18.77
N LYS A 170 4.01 -6.75 18.83
CA LYS A 170 4.41 -7.51 20.03
C LYS A 170 5.87 -7.31 20.46
N GLN A 171 6.68 -6.61 19.67
CA GLN A 171 8.11 -6.37 19.91
C GLN A 171 8.53 -4.90 19.73
N ALA A 172 7.68 -3.92 20.03
CA ALA A 172 8.16 -2.54 20.16
C ALA A 172 8.72 -2.32 21.58
N ALA A 173 9.99 -2.67 21.77
CA ALA A 173 10.82 -1.95 22.73
C ALA A 173 10.98 -0.52 22.19
N GLN A 174 10.53 0.47 22.97
CA GLN A 174 10.78 1.92 22.81
C GLN A 174 10.91 2.44 21.38
N ASP A 175 9.80 2.89 20.80
CA ASP A 175 9.79 4.08 19.94
C ASP A 175 8.40 4.70 20.06
N GLU A 176 8.25 5.62 21.02
CA GLU A 176 7.01 6.40 21.26
C GLU A 176 6.82 7.52 20.22
N SER A 177 6.95 7.19 18.94
CA SER A 177 6.54 8.05 17.84
C SER A 177 5.95 7.20 16.74
N GLY A 178 4.64 6.91 16.89
CA GLY A 178 3.84 6.09 15.98
C GLY A 178 3.53 6.75 14.64
N GLN A 179 4.57 7.22 13.95
CA GLN A 179 4.60 7.56 12.54
C GLN A 179 5.97 7.13 12.00
N THR A 180 6.04 5.96 11.38
CA THR A 180 7.05 5.77 10.34
C THR A 180 6.48 6.45 9.10
N SER A 181 6.63 7.79 9.01
CA SER A 181 6.89 8.39 7.71
C SER A 181 7.92 7.50 7.03
N PRO A 182 7.83 7.23 5.71
CA PRO A 182 8.87 6.47 5.05
C PRO A 182 10.18 7.08 5.50
N LYS A 183 11.15 6.23 5.83
CA LYS A 183 12.57 6.62 5.84
C LYS A 183 12.89 6.96 4.38
N GLY A 184 12.27 8.04 3.90
CA GLY A 184 12.58 8.76 2.72
C GLY A 184 13.98 9.23 3.01
N LYS A 185 14.94 8.41 2.60
CA LYS A 185 15.95 8.96 1.72
C LYS A 185 15.13 9.77 0.73
N ILE A 186 15.06 11.08 0.94
CA ILE A 186 14.54 11.98 -0.06
C ILE A 186 15.34 11.59 -1.29
N ARG A 187 14.75 10.83 -2.20
CA ARG A 187 15.38 10.46 -3.45
C ARG A 187 15.28 11.71 -4.32
N LEU A 188 15.99 12.76 -3.89
CA LEU A 188 16.36 13.94 -4.67
C LEU A 188 17.13 13.55 -5.94
N ARG A 189 17.36 12.26 -6.18
CA ARG A 189 18.22 11.71 -7.22
C ARG A 189 17.46 11.21 -8.45
N ASP A 190 16.13 11.09 -8.38
CA ASP A 190 15.34 10.50 -9.48
C ASP A 190 14.55 11.54 -10.30
N ASN A 191 14.59 12.83 -9.91
CA ASN A 191 14.06 13.92 -10.73
C ASN A 191 15.15 14.95 -11.07
N PRO A 192 15.89 14.79 -12.19
CA PRO A 192 16.96 15.72 -12.56
C PRO A 192 16.45 17.16 -12.75
N GLN A 193 15.16 17.35 -13.06
CA GLN A 193 14.56 18.67 -13.21
C GLN A 193 14.50 19.43 -11.87
N PHE A 194 14.24 18.74 -10.75
CA PHE A 194 14.20 19.39 -9.43
C PHE A 194 15.58 19.94 -9.01
N ILE A 195 16.65 19.18 -9.24
CA ILE A 195 18.02 19.63 -8.98
C ILE A 195 18.34 20.87 -9.83
N ILE A 196 17.92 20.88 -11.10
CA ILE A 196 18.11 22.01 -12.01
C ILE A 196 17.37 23.25 -11.51
N TYR A 197 16.12 23.13 -11.05
CA TYR A 197 15.37 24.25 -10.49
C TYR A 197 15.98 24.79 -9.20
N LEU A 198 16.50 23.92 -8.33
CA LEU A 198 17.16 24.31 -7.08
C LEU A 198 18.44 25.11 -7.33
N ILE A 199 19.25 24.66 -8.31
CA ILE A 199 20.47 25.38 -8.73
C ILE A 199 20.10 26.74 -9.32
N PHE A 200 19.08 26.80 -10.18
CA PHE A 200 18.63 28.05 -10.79
C PHE A 200 18.13 29.06 -9.73
N PHE A 201 17.40 28.57 -8.73
CA PHE A 201 16.92 29.39 -7.61
C PHE A 201 18.07 29.97 -6.78
N LEU A 202 19.08 29.16 -6.46
CA LEU A 202 20.29 29.63 -5.76
C LEU A 202 21.08 30.66 -6.57
N MET A 203 21.17 30.49 -7.89
CA MET A 203 21.81 31.45 -8.79
C MET A 203 21.14 32.83 -8.73
N ILE A 204 19.80 32.88 -8.74
CA ILE A 204 19.03 34.13 -8.64
C ILE A 204 19.30 34.84 -7.31
N ILE A 205 19.35 34.09 -6.20
CA ILE A 205 19.65 34.65 -4.88
C ILE A 205 21.05 35.26 -4.85
N ILE A 206 22.06 34.57 -5.40
CA ILE A 206 23.44 35.06 -5.43
C ILE A 206 23.55 36.34 -6.26
N ILE A 207 22.90 36.42 -7.43
CA ILE A 207 22.90 37.63 -8.28
C ILE A 207 22.23 38.80 -7.54
N SER A 208 21.11 38.55 -6.86
CA SER A 208 20.38 39.57 -6.09
C SER A 208 21.24 40.14 -4.97
N VAL A 209 21.92 39.27 -4.20
CA VAL A 209 22.84 39.68 -3.12
C VAL A 209 24.04 40.45 -3.68
N TYR A 210 24.62 39.99 -4.78
CA TYR A 210 25.76 40.66 -5.41
C TYR A 210 25.39 42.05 -5.95
N GLY A 211 24.20 42.18 -6.56
CA GLY A 211 23.66 43.47 -7.00
C GLY A 211 23.47 44.44 -5.85
N LEU A 212 22.95 43.98 -4.71
CA LEU A 212 22.81 44.77 -3.49
C LEU A 212 24.15 45.28 -2.96
N ILE A 213 25.18 44.43 -2.94
CA ILE A 213 26.53 44.79 -2.48
C ILE A 213 27.20 45.82 -3.39
N ILE A 214 27.03 45.71 -4.71
CA ILE A 214 27.58 46.69 -5.66
C ILE A 214 26.88 48.04 -5.49
N ILE A 215 25.55 48.06 -5.33
CA ILE A 215 24.79 49.30 -5.19
C ILE A 215 25.14 50.02 -3.89
N THR A 216 25.36 49.29 -2.79
CA THR A 216 25.78 49.90 -1.52
C THR A 216 27.21 50.43 -1.59
N ARG A 217 28.14 49.71 -2.23
CA ARG A 217 29.52 50.18 -2.44
C ARG A 217 29.66 51.32 -3.45
N SER A 218 28.73 51.45 -4.40
CA SER A 218 28.71 52.55 -5.38
C SER A 218 28.18 53.86 -4.79
N LYS A 219 27.60 53.84 -3.59
CA LYS A 219 27.05 55.01 -2.90
C LYS A 219 27.96 55.56 -1.78
N GLU A 220 29.06 54.89 -1.48
CA GLU A 220 30.19 55.43 -0.69
C GLU A 220 31.24 56.05 -1.62
#